data_AF-A0A316KWD0-F1
#
_entry.id   AF-A0A316KWD0-F1
#
_cell.length_a   1.000
_cell.length_b   1.000
_cell.length_c   1.000
_cell.angle_alpha   90.00
_cell.angle_beta   90.00
_cell.angle_gamma   90.00
#
_symmetry.space_group_name_H-M   'P 1'
#
loop_
_entity.id
_entity.type
_entity.pdbx_description
1 polymer ?
#
loop_
_entity_poly.entity_id
_entity_poly.type
_entity_poly.pdbx_seq_one_letter_code
_entity_poly.pdbx_strand_id
1 'polypeptide(L)'
;MENNLCPECKNDNNEPRDVCMYCQFPFKGSEKEKAVHIGAFISKQGIITDSSDSIIKSKKILFAVSAVNIVFLIVSFFLGNKLNLDLALTFLITLIIFLCGLFIEKNPLLLTIVPLFLIVGIMILNTMLDPSSFFNGLVINLIIIGSLVYSVILIQSAKAFKKKYRTG
;
A
#
# COMPACT_ATOMS: atom_id res chain seq x y z
N MET A 1 -13.31 -42.39 2.38
CA MET A 1 -13.74 -41.00 2.12
C MET A 1 -12.55 -40.32 1.50
N GLU A 2 -12.52 -40.26 0.17
CA GLU A 2 -11.39 -39.69 -0.58
C GLU A 2 -11.45 -38.17 -0.41
N ASN A 3 -10.42 -37.63 0.23
CA ASN A 3 -10.41 -36.23 0.62
C ASN A 3 -10.03 -35.41 -0.62
N ASN A 4 -11.03 -34.88 -1.32
CA ASN A 4 -10.89 -34.06 -2.53
C ASN A 4 -10.26 -32.68 -2.28
N LEU A 5 -9.76 -32.44 -1.06
CA LEU A 5 -9.04 -31.23 -0.70
C LEU A 5 -7.71 -31.12 -1.45
N CYS A 6 -7.53 -29.97 -2.10
CA CYS A 6 -6.23 -29.62 -2.64
C CYS A 6 -5.22 -29.40 -1.49
N PRO A 7 -4.03 -30.02 -1.51
CA PRO A 7 -3.03 -29.86 -0.45
C PRO A 7 -2.47 -28.42 -0.38
N GLU A 8 -2.56 -27.66 -1.46
CA GLU A 8 -2.02 -26.30 -1.56
C GLU A 8 -3.06 -25.23 -1.17
N CYS A 9 -4.21 -25.19 -1.84
CA CYS A 9 -5.22 -24.16 -1.58
C CYS A 9 -6.32 -24.56 -0.61
N LYS A 10 -6.32 -25.83 -0.15
CA LYS A 10 -7.31 -26.41 0.77
C LYS A 10 -8.78 -26.36 0.30
N ASN A 11 -9.03 -25.96 -0.95
CA ASN A 11 -10.37 -26.04 -1.53
C ASN A 11 -10.69 -27.47 -1.96
N ASP A 12 -11.96 -27.85 -1.80
CA ASP A 12 -12.51 -29.12 -2.25
C ASP A 12 -12.70 -29.10 -3.77
N ASN A 13 -12.11 -30.08 -4.45
CA ASN A 13 -12.34 -30.29 -5.87
C ASN A 13 -13.46 -31.32 -6.00
N ASN A 14 -14.69 -30.84 -6.20
CA ASN A 14 -15.92 -31.65 -6.31
C ASN A 14 -15.80 -32.93 -7.17
N GLU A 15 -14.85 -32.98 -8.10
CA GLU A 15 -14.52 -34.14 -8.93
C GLU A 15 -13.00 -34.32 -9.06
N PRO A 16 -12.51 -35.57 -9.21
CA PRO A 16 -11.10 -35.86 -9.47
C PRO A 16 -10.69 -35.26 -10.82
N ARG A 17 -9.71 -34.34 -10.79
CA ARG A 17 -9.18 -33.62 -11.95
C ARG A 17 -7.67 -33.73 -11.97
N ASP A 18 -7.08 -33.52 -13.15
CA ASP A 18 -5.61 -33.51 -13.31
C ASP A 18 -4.98 -32.27 -12.67
N VAL A 19 -5.75 -31.17 -12.58
CA VAL A 19 -5.37 -29.90 -11.98
C VAL A 19 -6.48 -29.33 -11.09
N CYS A 20 -6.11 -28.64 -10.02
CA CYS A 20 -7.07 -27.96 -9.14
C CYS A 20 -7.78 -26.81 -9.86
N MET A 21 -9.11 -26.71 -9.70
CA MET A 21 -9.91 -25.66 -10.34
C MET A 21 -9.67 -24.25 -9.76
N TYR A 22 -9.10 -24.16 -8.55
CA TYR A 22 -8.87 -22.89 -7.85
C TYR A 22 -7.43 -22.41 -7.96
N CYS A 23 -6.45 -23.27 -7.66
CA CYS A 23 -5.03 -22.91 -7.65
C CYS A 23 -4.21 -23.49 -8.80
N GLN A 24 -4.82 -24.31 -9.66
CA GLN A 24 -4.15 -25.02 -10.76
C GLN A 24 -3.02 -25.96 -10.32
N PHE A 25 -3.06 -26.41 -9.06
CA PHE A 25 -2.15 -27.43 -8.55
C PHE A 25 -2.22 -28.71 -9.39
N PRO A 26 -1.09 -29.24 -9.92
CA PRO A 26 -1.09 -30.44 -10.77
C PRO A 26 -1.13 -31.71 -9.92
N PHE A 27 -2.31 -32.33 -9.79
CA PHE A 27 -2.49 -33.56 -9.02
C PHE A 27 -1.70 -34.74 -9.59
N LYS A 28 -1.66 -34.85 -10.93
CA LYS A 28 -0.90 -35.89 -11.66
C LYS A 28 0.50 -35.46 -12.09
N GLY A 29 0.95 -34.27 -11.69
CA GLY A 29 2.30 -33.79 -12.00
C GLY A 29 3.39 -34.61 -11.31
N SER A 30 4.61 -34.51 -11.81
CA SER A 30 5.79 -35.04 -11.13
C SER A 30 6.00 -34.36 -9.77
N GLU A 31 6.71 -35.01 -8.85
CA GLU A 31 7.08 -34.40 -7.55
C GLU A 31 7.81 -33.07 -7.73
N LYS A 32 8.62 -32.95 -8.79
CA LYS A 32 9.30 -31.70 -9.15
C LYS A 32 8.32 -30.61 -9.56
N GLU A 33 7.34 -30.91 -10.42
CA GLU A 33 6.33 -29.95 -10.85
C GLU A 33 5.43 -29.50 -9.70
N LYS A 34 5.02 -30.43 -8.84
CA LYS A 34 4.26 -30.14 -7.62
C LYS A 34 5.04 -29.21 -6.69
N ALA A 35 6.32 -29.51 -6.42
CA ALA A 35 7.18 -28.70 -5.57
C ALA A 35 7.39 -27.28 -6.12
N VAL A 36 7.61 -27.14 -7.44
CA VAL A 36 7.76 -25.83 -8.10
C VAL A 36 6.46 -25.01 -7.97
N HIS A 37 5.30 -25.66 -8.17
CA HIS A 37 4.00 -24.99 -8.06
C HIS A 37 3.72 -24.51 -6.63
N ILE A 38 3.97 -25.37 -5.63
CA ILE A 38 3.86 -25.03 -4.20
C ILE A 38 4.76 -23.84 -3.85
N GLY A 39 6.02 -23.86 -4.28
CA GLY A 39 6.94 -22.74 -4.06
C GLY A 39 6.42 -21.43 -4.66
N ALA A 40 5.91 -21.48 -5.89
CA ALA A 40 5.32 -20.32 -6.56
C ALA A 40 4.05 -19.82 -5.85
N PHE A 41 3.21 -20.71 -5.33
CA PHE A 41 2.00 -20.35 -4.61
C PHE A 41 2.31 -19.73 -3.24
N ILE A 42 3.20 -20.33 -2.44
CA ILE A 42 3.64 -19.79 -1.14
C ILE A 42 4.25 -18.42 -1.32
N SER A 43 5.15 -18.25 -2.30
CA SER A 43 5.78 -16.96 -2.58
C SER A 43 4.74 -15.88 -2.87
N LYS A 44 3.72 -16.20 -3.70
CA LYS A 44 2.67 -15.24 -4.04
C LYS A 44 1.64 -15.02 -2.93
N GLN A 45 1.42 -16.01 -2.06
CA GLN A 45 0.62 -15.83 -0.86
C GLN A 45 1.31 -14.90 0.14
N GLY A 46 2.66 -14.98 0.23
CA GLY A 46 3.47 -14.03 0.99
C GLY A 46 3.26 -12.57 0.56
N ILE A 47 3.07 -12.33 -0.74
CA ILE A 47 2.75 -10.99 -1.27
C ILE A 47 1.45 -10.43 -0.67
N ILE A 48 0.46 -11.27 -0.35
CA ILE A 48 -0.80 -10.81 0.26
C ILE A 48 -0.56 -10.35 1.70
N THR A 49 0.18 -11.12 2.49
CA THR A 49 0.52 -10.77 3.87
C THR A 49 1.42 -9.53 3.91
N ASP A 50 2.39 -9.45 3.00
CA ASP A 50 3.25 -8.27 2.86
C ASP A 50 2.43 -7.03 2.46
N SER A 51 1.39 -7.22 1.64
CA SER A 51 0.48 -6.14 1.24
C SER A 51 -0.38 -5.63 2.40
N SER A 52 -0.83 -6.47 3.33
CA SER A 52 -1.53 -5.97 4.52
C SER A 52 -0.59 -5.19 5.43
N ASP A 53 0.62 -5.70 5.62
CA ASP A 53 1.63 -5.04 6.45
C ASP A 53 2.08 -3.69 5.84
N SER A 54 2.19 -3.61 4.51
CA SER A 54 2.51 -2.36 3.82
C SER A 54 1.41 -1.31 3.94
N ILE A 55 0.13 -1.73 3.99
CA ILE A 55 -1.00 -0.82 4.25
C ILE A 55 -0.89 -0.25 5.67
N ILE A 56 -0.58 -1.07 6.67
CA ILE A 56 -0.40 -0.62 8.06
C ILE A 56 0.80 0.35 8.17
N LYS A 57 1.91 0.05 7.48
CA LYS A 57 3.07 0.95 7.42
C LYS A 57 2.71 2.28 6.76
N SER A 58 2.01 2.26 5.62
CA SER A 58 1.53 3.46 4.93
C SER A 58 0.61 4.28 5.82
N LYS A 59 -0.31 3.65 6.54
CA LYS A 59 -1.19 4.29 7.53
C LYS A 59 -0.39 5.07 8.57
N LYS A 60 0.63 4.43 9.16
CA LYS A 60 1.52 5.08 10.14
C LYS A 60 2.26 6.28 9.55
N ILE A 61 2.74 6.17 8.31
CA ILE A 61 3.42 7.27 7.62
C ILE A 61 2.47 8.44 7.37
N LEU A 62 1.27 8.19 6.85
CA LEU A 62 0.28 9.24 6.61
C LEU A 62 -0.12 9.96 7.91
N PHE A 63 -0.27 9.22 9.02
CA PHE A 63 -0.50 9.83 10.33
C PHE A 63 0.70 10.60 10.84
N ALA A 64 1.93 10.12 10.65
CA ALA A 64 3.14 10.84 11.05
C ALA A 64 3.26 12.17 10.29
N VAL A 65 3.07 12.16 8.97
CA VAL A 65 3.07 13.37 8.14
C VAL A 65 1.97 14.34 8.58
N SER A 66 0.75 13.83 8.80
CA SER A 66 -0.35 14.66 9.27
C SER A 66 -0.08 15.27 10.65
N ALA A 67 0.50 14.51 11.57
CA ALA A 67 0.84 14.98 12.91
C ALA A 67 1.87 16.11 12.87
N VAL A 68 2.94 15.95 12.07
CA VAL A 68 3.96 17.00 11.88
C VAL A 68 3.33 18.27 11.33
N ASN A 69 2.49 18.16 10.30
CA ASN A 69 1.81 19.33 9.73
C ASN A 69 0.84 19.99 10.71
N ILE A 70 0.11 19.21 11.51
CA ILE A 70 -0.78 19.76 12.55
C ILE A 70 0.03 20.55 13.58
N VAL A 71 1.17 20.02 14.04
CA VAL A 71 2.06 20.75 14.95
C VAL A 71 2.54 22.06 14.32
N PHE A 72 2.95 22.03 13.04
CA PHE A 72 3.35 23.23 12.32
C PHE A 72 2.22 24.28 12.22
N LEU A 73 0.99 23.84 11.94
CA LEU A 73 -0.19 24.70 11.91
C LEU A 73 -0.48 25.34 13.27
N ILE A 74 -0.40 24.56 14.35
CA ILE A 74 -0.60 25.02 15.73
C ILE A 74 0.45 26.08 16.08
N VAL A 75 1.74 25.78 15.84
CA VAL A 75 2.84 26.72 16.09
C VAL A 75 2.63 28.01 15.31
N SER A 76 2.34 27.92 14.01
CA SER A 76 2.10 29.08 13.15
C SER A 76 0.95 29.96 13.64
N PHE A 77 -0.12 29.34 14.16
CA PHE A 77 -1.24 30.06 14.75
C PHE A 77 -0.84 30.83 16.02
N PHE A 78 -0.08 30.21 16.93
CA PHE A 78 0.39 30.87 18.16
C PHE A 78 1.41 31.99 17.91
N LEU A 79 2.20 31.91 16.84
CA LEU A 79 3.12 32.97 16.42
C LEU A 79 2.39 34.21 15.84
N GLY A 80 1.06 34.19 15.77
CA GLY A 80 0.27 35.35 15.33
C GLY A 80 0.27 35.54 13.81
N ASN A 81 0.68 34.53 13.04
CA ASN A 81 0.51 34.56 11.59
C ASN A 81 -0.98 34.63 11.29
N LYS A 82 -1.40 35.67 10.56
CA LYS A 82 -2.78 35.76 10.05
C LYS A 82 -3.05 34.55 9.16
N LEU A 83 -4.33 34.18 9.08
CA LEU A 83 -4.80 33.07 8.25
C LEU A 83 -4.61 33.45 6.77
N ASN A 84 -3.41 33.19 6.27
CA ASN A 84 -2.98 33.45 4.91
C ASN A 84 -3.34 32.26 4.02
N LEU A 85 -3.34 32.49 2.70
CA LEU A 85 -3.66 31.47 1.69
C LEU A 85 -2.79 30.21 1.83
N ASP A 86 -1.52 30.37 2.19
CA ASP A 86 -0.57 29.28 2.42
C ASP A 86 -0.96 28.38 3.61
N LEU A 87 -1.35 28.99 4.73
CA LEU A 87 -1.77 28.28 5.93
C LEU A 87 -3.09 27.52 5.70
N ALA A 88 -4.01 28.12 4.94
CA ALA A 88 -5.27 27.50 4.54
C ALA A 88 -5.06 26.29 3.62
N LEU A 89 -4.15 26.39 2.64
CA LEU A 89 -3.77 25.28 1.77
C LEU A 89 -3.11 24.15 2.57
N THR A 90 -2.18 24.49 3.45
CA THR A 90 -1.49 23.52 4.32
C THR A 90 -2.47 22.77 5.20
N PHE A 91 -3.46 23.47 5.78
CA PHE A 91 -4.55 22.84 6.54
C PHE A 91 -5.37 21.87 5.70
N LEU A 92 -5.82 22.30 4.51
CA LEU A 92 -6.64 21.49 3.63
C LEU A 92 -5.91 20.21 3.18
N ILE A 93 -4.64 20.34 2.80
CA ILE A 93 -3.79 19.21 2.40
C ILE A 93 -3.61 18.24 3.56
N THR A 94 -3.31 18.77 4.75
CA THR A 94 -3.13 17.96 5.96
C THR A 94 -4.39 17.18 6.30
N LEU A 95 -5.56 17.82 6.16
CA LEU A 95 -6.85 17.16 6.33
C LEU A 95 -7.04 16.02 5.33
N ILE A 96 -6.71 16.24 4.05
CA ILE A 96 -6.80 15.18 3.01
C ILE A 96 -5.87 14.01 3.35
N ILE A 97 -4.61 14.26 3.70
CA ILE A 97 -3.64 13.22 4.06
C ILE A 97 -4.11 12.42 5.28
N PHE A 98 -4.64 13.11 6.29
CA PHE A 98 -5.19 12.49 7.49
C PHE A 98 -6.39 11.59 7.19
N LEU A 99 -7.34 12.07 6.38
CA LEU A 99 -8.50 11.29 5.95
C LEU A 99 -8.07 10.08 5.10
N CYS A 100 -7.06 10.23 4.25
CA CYS A 100 -6.49 9.11 3.51
C CYS A 100 -5.92 8.05 4.46
N GLY A 101 -5.18 8.45 5.49
CA GLY A 101 -4.67 7.55 6.53
C GLY A 101 -5.78 6.81 7.30
N LEU A 102 -6.87 7.51 7.63
CA LEU A 102 -8.03 6.90 8.32
C LEU A 102 -8.72 5.83 7.47
N PHE A 103 -8.90 6.08 6.17
CA PHE A 103 -9.70 5.23 5.31
C PHE A 103 -8.89 4.26 4.44
N ILE A 104 -7.56 4.24 4.55
CA ILE A 104 -6.66 3.49 3.67
C ILE A 104 -7.04 2.00 3.55
N GLU A 105 -7.55 1.38 4.61
CA GLU A 105 -7.97 -0.03 4.61
C GLU A 105 -9.17 -0.30 3.68
N LYS A 106 -10.05 0.68 3.44
CA LYS A 106 -11.20 0.52 2.54
C LYS A 106 -10.80 0.53 1.08
N ASN A 107 -9.92 1.44 0.70
CA ASN A 107 -9.49 1.64 -0.69
C ASN A 107 -7.98 1.91 -0.75
N PRO A 108 -7.13 0.90 -0.46
CA PRO A 108 -5.71 1.11 -0.22
C PRO A 108 -4.96 1.63 -1.44
N LEU A 109 -5.40 1.31 -2.66
CA LEU A 109 -4.77 1.86 -3.86
C LEU A 109 -4.98 3.37 -3.99
N LEU A 110 -6.23 3.82 -4.06
CA LEU A 110 -6.56 5.23 -4.27
C LEU A 110 -6.06 6.09 -3.10
N LEU A 111 -6.24 5.61 -1.88
CA LEU A 111 -5.88 6.35 -0.67
C LEU A 111 -4.38 6.34 -0.35
N THR A 112 -3.58 5.58 -1.11
CA THR A 112 -2.11 5.71 -1.11
C THR A 112 -1.64 6.62 -2.25
N ILE A 113 -2.28 6.55 -3.42
CA ILE A 113 -1.90 7.34 -4.61
C ILE A 113 -2.21 8.83 -4.43
N VAL A 114 -3.38 9.18 -3.88
CA VAL A 114 -3.78 10.58 -3.67
C VAL A 114 -2.78 11.34 -2.80
N PRO A 115 -2.44 10.89 -1.57
CA PRO A 115 -1.46 11.59 -0.75
C PRO A 115 -0.06 11.56 -1.36
N LEU A 116 0.30 10.51 -2.11
CA LEU A 116 1.57 10.46 -2.84
C LEU A 116 1.68 11.61 -3.85
N PHE A 117 0.65 11.82 -4.68
CA PHE A 117 0.64 12.93 -5.64
C PHE A 117 0.63 14.29 -4.95
N LEU A 118 -0.09 14.45 -3.84
CA LEU A 118 -0.09 15.69 -3.07
C LEU A 118 1.31 16.02 -2.52
N ILE A 119 1.97 15.05 -1.88
CA ILE A 119 3.31 15.23 -1.31
C ILE A 119 4.32 15.58 -2.41
N VAL A 120 4.31 14.83 -3.52
CA VAL A 120 5.21 15.10 -4.66
C VAL A 120 4.92 16.46 -5.29
N GLY A 121 3.64 16.80 -5.49
CA GLY A 121 3.22 18.07 -6.08
C GLY A 121 3.68 19.27 -5.25
N ILE A 122 3.52 19.21 -3.94
CA ILE A 122 4.00 20.26 -3.01
C ILE A 122 5.52 20.37 -3.07
N MET A 123 6.23 19.24 -3.09
CA MET A 123 7.68 19.24 -3.16
C MET A 123 8.18 19.92 -4.44
N ILE A 124 7.54 19.64 -5.58
CA ILE A 124 7.86 20.29 -6.87
C ILE A 124 7.57 21.79 -6.79
N LEU A 125 6.39 22.19 -6.30
CA LEU A 125 6.01 23.61 -6.17
C LEU A 125 6.98 24.37 -5.26
N ASN A 126 7.32 23.81 -4.09
CA ASN A 126 8.26 24.43 -3.17
C ASN A 126 9.66 24.55 -3.78
N THR A 127 10.11 23.54 -4.54
CA THR A 127 11.41 23.59 -5.23
C THR A 127 11.45 24.65 -6.32
N MET A 128 10.34 24.90 -7.01
CA MET A 128 10.25 25.97 -8.01
C MET A 128 10.27 27.37 -7.38
N LEU A 129 9.72 27.53 -6.18
CA LEU A 129 9.69 28.80 -5.46
C LEU A 129 11.02 29.09 -4.75
N ASP A 130 11.61 28.08 -4.10
CA ASP A 130 12.88 28.17 -3.41
C ASP A 130 13.68 26.85 -3.55
N PRO A 131 14.70 26.82 -4.42
CA PRO A 131 15.54 25.64 -4.64
C PRO A 131 16.31 25.19 -3.38
N SER A 132 16.54 26.08 -2.42
CA SER A 132 17.28 25.75 -1.20
C SER A 132 16.47 24.88 -0.23
N SER A 133 15.14 24.97 -0.30
CA SER A 133 14.20 24.15 0.46
C SER A 133 14.17 22.68 0.02
N PHE A 134 14.64 22.35 -1.19
CA PHE A 134 14.72 20.97 -1.67
C PHE A 134 15.70 20.12 -0.85
N PHE A 135 16.81 20.71 -0.40
CA PHE A 135 17.85 20.00 0.36
C PHE A 135 17.47 19.80 1.83
N ASN A 136 16.70 20.72 2.42
CA ASN A 136 16.21 20.62 3.79
C ASN A 136 14.98 19.69 3.86
N GLY A 137 15.22 18.40 4.05
CA GLY A 137 14.16 17.38 4.20
C GLY A 137 14.07 16.36 3.08
N LEU A 138 14.98 16.43 2.09
CA LEU A 138 15.06 15.50 0.96
C LEU A 138 15.02 14.03 1.38
N VAL A 139 15.81 13.67 2.40
CA VAL A 139 15.93 12.28 2.87
C VAL A 139 14.60 11.76 3.41
N ILE A 140 13.90 12.57 4.21
CA ILE A 140 12.61 12.20 4.81
C ILE A 140 11.54 12.09 3.71
N ASN A 141 11.51 13.03 2.78
CA ASN A 141 10.59 13.01 1.64
C ASN A 141 10.80 11.77 0.76
N LEU A 142 12.06 11.41 0.48
CA LEU A 142 12.38 10.20 -0.28
C LEU A 142 11.96 8.93 0.45
N ILE A 143 12.12 8.86 1.79
CA ILE A 143 11.65 7.72 2.58
C ILE A 143 10.12 7.59 2.50
N ILE A 144 9.40 8.71 2.64
CA ILE A 144 7.93 8.73 2.57
C ILE A 144 7.47 8.28 1.19
N ILE A 145 7.99 8.91 0.12
CA ILE A 145 7.64 8.59 -1.27
C ILE A 145 7.97 7.12 -1.58
N GLY A 146 9.18 6.67 -1.26
CA GLY A 146 9.62 5.30 -1.52
C GLY A 146 8.74 4.27 -0.82
N SER A 147 8.36 4.52 0.44
CA SER A 147 7.49 3.62 1.20
C SER A 147 6.06 3.56 0.63
N LEU A 148 5.50 4.70 0.22
CA LEU A 148 4.18 4.77 -0.39
C LEU A 148 4.17 4.09 -1.77
N VAL A 149 5.20 4.31 -2.61
CA VAL A 149 5.35 3.65 -3.91
C VAL A 149 5.46 2.13 -3.74
N TYR A 150 6.31 1.67 -2.83
CA TYR A 150 6.44 0.24 -2.51
C TYR A 150 5.09 -0.38 -2.10
N SER A 151 4.33 0.34 -1.28
CA SER A 151 3.00 -0.09 -0.85
C SER A 151 2.03 -0.21 -2.02
N VAL A 152 2.04 0.73 -2.98
CA VAL A 152 1.23 0.64 -4.22
C VAL A 152 1.55 -0.63 -5.02
N ILE A 153 2.83 -0.95 -5.20
CA ILE A 153 3.27 -2.14 -5.95
C ILE A 153 2.77 -3.43 -5.28
N LEU A 154 2.90 -3.52 -3.96
CA LEU A 154 2.43 -4.66 -3.18
C LEU A 154 0.91 -4.83 -3.26
N ILE A 155 0.15 -3.74 -3.12
CA ILE A 155 -1.32 -3.79 -3.20
C ILE A 155 -1.78 -4.25 -4.59
N GLN A 156 -1.13 -3.80 -5.67
CA GLN A 156 -1.46 -4.26 -7.03
C GLN A 156 -1.18 -5.76 -7.20
N SER A 157 -0.03 -6.20 -6.71
CA SER A 157 0.40 -7.60 -6.80
C SER A 157 -0.54 -8.53 -6.01
N ALA A 158 -0.95 -8.10 -4.81
CA ALA A 158 -1.93 -8.82 -4.00
C ALA A 158 -3.33 -8.84 -4.65
N LYS A 159 -3.79 -7.74 -5.26
CA LYS A 159 -5.06 -7.71 -6.01
C LYS A 159 -5.03 -8.65 -7.22
N ALA A 160 -3.94 -8.67 -7.97
CA ALA A 160 -3.77 -9.57 -9.12
C ALA A 160 -3.80 -11.04 -8.68
N PHE A 161 -3.15 -11.36 -7.55
CA PHE A 161 -3.19 -12.70 -6.97
C PHE A 161 -4.59 -13.11 -6.52
N LYS A 162 -5.27 -12.29 -5.72
CA LYS A 162 -6.66 -12.58 -5.27
C LYS A 162 -7.62 -12.77 -6.44
N LYS A 163 -7.51 -11.93 -7.49
CA LYS A 163 -8.32 -12.06 -8.72
C LYS A 163 -8.07 -13.39 -9.43
N LYS A 164 -6.80 -13.85 -9.48
CA LYS A 164 -6.43 -15.09 -10.17
C LYS A 164 -6.88 -16.35 -9.41
N TYR A 165 -6.82 -16.33 -8.08
CA TYR A 165 -6.97 -17.55 -7.28
C TYR A 165 -8.30 -17.68 -6.52
N ARG A 166 -9.21 -16.70 -6.62
CA ARG A 166 -10.55 -16.71 -5.96
C ARG A 166 -10.50 -17.11 -4.47
N THR A 167 -9.37 -16.91 -3.81
CA THR A 167 -9.21 -17.11 -2.37
C THR A 167 -9.90 -15.94 -1.68
N GLY A 168 -11.11 -16.19 -1.18
CA GLY A 168 -11.88 -15.28 -0.33
C GLY A 168 -11.28 -15.21 1.06
#